data_AF-A0A916G218-F1
#
_entry.id   AF-A0A916G218-F1
#
_cell.length_a   1.000
_cell.length_b   1.000
_cell.length_c   1.000
_cell.angle_alpha   90.00
_cell.angle_beta   90.00
_cell.angle_gamma   90.00
#
_symmetry.space_group_name_H-M   'P 1'
#
loop_
_entity.id
_entity.type
_entity.pdbx_description
1 polymer ?
#
loop_
_entity_poly.entity_id
_entity_poly.type
_entity_poly.pdbx_seq_one_letter_code
_entity_poly.pdbx_strand_id
1 'polypeptide(L)'
;MEVKDALENIRKALAEVAGKGQTLVSTEALRQYLDGLEKDAGISSEVRKLQHESNLAQYKAGRNQSLEMFKSVIGFAQVALKTSLLVNGAASIALLTFIGNIWTKTQTAAVAKALSSSLALFAVGALAAALATVTTYITQWCYERPYRKSAVAFHIATVVLVLGSYAFFGYGIVASYGAFITHLAP
;
A
#
# COMPACT_ATOMS: atom_id res chain seq x y z
N MET A 1 11.08 -33.80 -20.66
CA MET A 1 10.51 -35.16 -20.72
C MET A 1 10.56 -35.74 -19.31
N GLU A 2 9.45 -36.28 -18.81
CA GLU A 2 9.45 -37.06 -17.56
C GLU A 2 10.04 -38.45 -17.82
N VAL A 3 10.55 -39.13 -16.79
CA VAL A 3 11.05 -40.52 -16.92
C VAL A 3 9.96 -41.45 -17.48
N LYS A 4 8.70 -41.17 -17.15
CA LYS A 4 7.55 -41.90 -17.66
C LYS A 4 7.38 -41.74 -19.18
N ASP A 5 7.49 -40.52 -19.69
CA ASP A 5 7.39 -40.23 -21.13
C ASP A 5 8.54 -40.88 -21.90
N ALA A 6 9.75 -40.86 -21.32
CA ALA A 6 10.92 -41.52 -21.90
C ALA A 6 10.71 -43.02 -22.07
N LEU A 7 10.17 -43.69 -21.04
CA LEU A 7 9.85 -45.11 -21.06
C LEU A 7 8.73 -45.46 -22.05
N GLU A 8 7.72 -44.60 -22.18
CA GLU A 8 6.66 -44.78 -23.18
C GLU A 8 7.18 -44.64 -24.62
N ASN A 9 8.06 -43.66 -24.87
CA ASN A 9 8.71 -43.48 -26.17
C ASN A 9 9.57 -44.68 -26.56
N ILE A 10 10.37 -45.20 -25.62
CA ILE A 10 11.17 -46.42 -25.82
C ILE A 10 10.26 -47.62 -26.14
N ARG A 11 9.17 -47.82 -25.38
CA ARG A 11 8.22 -48.92 -25.62
C ARG A 11 7.55 -48.82 -26.99
N LYS A 12 7.16 -47.63 -27.43
CA LYS A 12 6.59 -47.41 -28.77
C LYS A 12 7.59 -47.71 -29.87
N ALA A 13 8.81 -47.22 -29.75
CA ALA A 13 9.88 -47.47 -30.74
C ALA A 13 10.17 -48.97 -30.88
N LEU A 14 10.24 -49.70 -29.77
CA LEU A 14 10.44 -51.15 -29.78
C LEU A 14 9.25 -51.90 -30.41
N ALA A 15 8.01 -51.49 -30.12
CA ALA A 15 6.82 -52.09 -30.72
C ALA A 15 6.74 -51.86 -32.24
N GLU A 16 7.16 -50.69 -32.71
CA GLU A 16 7.19 -50.35 -34.14
C GLU A 16 8.21 -51.19 -34.91
N VAL A 17 9.41 -51.36 -34.33
CA VAL A 17 10.47 -52.19 -34.91
C VAL A 17 10.06 -53.68 -34.93
N ALA A 18 9.42 -54.16 -33.86
CA ALA A 18 8.87 -55.51 -33.80
C ALA A 18 7.75 -55.74 -34.85
N GLY A 19 6.87 -54.74 -35.07
CA GLY A 19 5.81 -54.81 -36.09
C GLY A 19 6.33 -54.86 -37.53
N LYS A 20 7.57 -54.43 -37.77
CA LYS A 20 8.28 -54.53 -39.06
C LYS A 20 8.99 -55.88 -39.26
N GLY A 21 8.79 -56.84 -38.34
CA GLY A 21 9.39 -58.17 -38.41
C GLY A 21 10.84 -58.26 -37.91
N GLN A 22 11.40 -57.18 -37.36
CA GLN A 22 12.72 -57.22 -36.73
C GLN A 22 12.61 -57.74 -35.29
N THR A 23 13.31 -58.85 -35.02
CA THR A 23 13.39 -59.48 -33.68
C THR A 23 14.72 -59.19 -32.98
N LEU A 24 15.66 -58.54 -33.66
CA LEU A 24 16.98 -58.18 -33.16
C LEU A 24 17.21 -56.68 -33.40
N VAL A 25 17.59 -55.94 -32.35
CA VAL A 25 17.97 -54.52 -32.42
C VAL A 25 19.47 -54.44 -32.22
N SER A 26 20.18 -53.71 -33.09
CA SER A 26 21.62 -53.52 -32.92
C SER A 26 21.90 -52.62 -31.71
N THR A 27 22.97 -52.96 -30.99
CA THR A 27 23.43 -52.16 -29.84
C THR A 27 23.76 -50.73 -30.25
N GLU A 28 24.30 -50.53 -31.45
CA GLU A 28 24.65 -49.22 -31.98
C GLU A 28 23.41 -48.36 -32.28
N ALA A 29 22.37 -48.93 -32.89
CA ALA A 29 21.13 -48.20 -33.17
C ALA A 29 20.40 -47.83 -31.89
N LEU A 30 20.37 -48.74 -30.90
CA LEU A 30 19.79 -48.45 -29.59
C LEU A 30 20.57 -47.34 -28.87
N ARG A 31 21.90 -47.36 -28.95
CA ARG A 31 22.76 -46.34 -28.36
C ARG A 31 22.53 -44.96 -28.98
N GLN A 32 22.49 -44.85 -30.31
CA GLN A 32 22.15 -43.60 -30.99
C GLN A 32 20.76 -43.07 -30.61
N TYR A 33 19.77 -43.96 -30.48
CA TYR A 33 18.43 -43.57 -30.05
C TYR A 33 18.43 -43.03 -28.62
N LEU A 34 19.10 -43.72 -27.68
CA LEU A 34 19.22 -43.29 -26.29
C LEU A 34 19.98 -41.96 -26.15
N ASP A 35 21.05 -41.75 -26.91
CA ASP A 35 21.82 -40.50 -26.93
C ASP A 35 20.95 -39.31 -27.40
N GLY A 36 20.11 -39.52 -28.41
CA GLY A 36 19.14 -38.52 -28.87
C GLY A 36 18.07 -38.21 -27.82
N LEU A 37 17.54 -39.26 -27.17
CA LEU A 37 16.53 -39.14 -26.13
C LEU A 37 17.06 -38.39 -24.89
N GLU A 38 18.33 -38.63 -24.52
CA GLU A 38 19.02 -37.93 -23.44
C GLU A 38 19.20 -36.44 -23.76
N LYS A 39 19.63 -36.12 -24.99
CA LYS A 39 19.77 -34.74 -25.46
C LYS A 39 18.44 -33.97 -25.40
N ASP A 40 17.36 -34.57 -25.87
CA ASP A 40 16.01 -33.97 -25.84
C ASP A 40 15.48 -33.82 -24.40
N ALA A 41 15.78 -34.78 -23.52
CA ALA A 41 15.46 -34.68 -22.10
C ALA A 41 16.22 -33.53 -21.43
N GLY A 42 17.50 -33.32 -21.77
CA GLY A 42 18.34 -32.22 -21.31
C GLY A 42 17.76 -30.85 -21.69
N ILE A 43 17.45 -30.66 -22.98
CA ILE A 43 16.84 -29.41 -23.49
C ILE A 43 15.51 -29.13 -22.79
N SER A 44 14.64 -30.14 -22.66
CA SER A 44 13.35 -29.98 -21.98
C SER A 44 13.48 -29.65 -20.48
N SER A 45 14.50 -30.20 -19.81
CA SER A 45 14.82 -29.87 -18.42
C SER A 45 15.25 -28.41 -18.27
N GLU A 46 16.13 -27.95 -19.16
CA GLU A 46 16.63 -26.58 -19.19
C GLU A 46 15.53 -25.55 -19.47
N VAL A 47 14.66 -25.80 -20.45
CA VAL A 47 13.50 -24.95 -20.76
C VAL A 47 12.57 -24.81 -19.54
N ARG A 48 12.32 -25.90 -18.79
CA ARG A 48 11.49 -25.84 -17.57
C ARG A 48 12.16 -25.04 -16.47
N LYS A 49 13.48 -25.14 -16.31
CA LYS A 49 14.23 -24.31 -15.35
C LYS A 49 14.13 -22.84 -15.70
N LEU A 50 14.37 -22.48 -16.96
CA LEU A 50 14.24 -21.11 -17.45
C LEU A 50 12.82 -20.57 -17.27
N GLN A 51 11.79 -21.38 -17.55
CA GLN A 51 10.40 -20.98 -17.31
C GLN A 51 10.12 -20.78 -15.82
N HIS A 52 10.62 -21.67 -14.95
CA HIS A 52 10.45 -21.53 -13.51
C HIS A 52 11.16 -20.29 -12.97
N GLU A 53 12.38 -20.02 -13.44
CA GLU A 53 13.15 -18.82 -13.10
C GLU A 53 12.45 -17.55 -13.59
N SER A 54 11.94 -17.55 -14.82
CA SER A 54 11.13 -16.46 -15.37
C SER A 54 9.86 -16.22 -14.54
N ASN A 55 9.11 -17.27 -14.22
CA ASN A 55 7.91 -17.18 -13.37
C ASN A 55 8.25 -16.64 -11.98
N LEU A 56 9.36 -17.10 -11.38
CA LEU A 56 9.82 -16.62 -10.08
C LEU A 56 10.25 -15.15 -10.15
N ALA A 57 10.93 -14.75 -11.22
CA ALA A 57 11.33 -13.38 -11.47
C ALA A 57 10.12 -12.46 -11.62
N GLN A 58 9.11 -12.87 -12.40
CA GLN A 58 7.85 -12.14 -12.54
C GLN A 58 7.10 -12.02 -11.21
N TYR A 59 6.99 -13.11 -10.45
CA TYR A 59 6.34 -13.11 -9.14
C TYR A 59 7.05 -12.17 -8.15
N LYS A 60 8.39 -12.22 -8.11
CA LYS A 60 9.21 -11.31 -7.29
C LYS A 60 9.04 -9.86 -7.73
N ALA A 61 9.06 -9.58 -9.02
CA ALA A 61 8.87 -8.24 -9.57
C ALA A 61 7.49 -7.67 -9.19
N GLY A 62 6.40 -8.43 -9.39
CA GLY A 62 5.05 -8.00 -9.02
C GLY A 62 4.87 -7.77 -7.52
N ARG A 63 5.48 -8.63 -6.69
CA ARG A 63 5.51 -8.43 -5.24
C ARG A 63 6.28 -7.18 -4.82
N ASN A 64 7.46 -6.94 -5.39
CA ASN A 64 8.26 -5.76 -5.09
C ASN A 64 7.52 -4.48 -5.49
N GLN A 65 6.93 -4.44 -6.69
CA GLN A 65 6.13 -3.31 -7.15
C GLN A 65 4.96 -3.02 -6.18
N SER A 66 4.27 -4.06 -5.71
CA SER A 66 3.16 -3.90 -4.75
C SER A 66 3.65 -3.32 -3.42
N LEU A 67 4.82 -3.75 -2.93
CA LEU A 67 5.41 -3.23 -1.70
C LEU A 67 5.90 -1.79 -1.86
N GLU A 68 6.51 -1.44 -2.99
CA GLU A 68 6.96 -0.08 -3.30
C GLU A 68 5.78 0.88 -3.39
N MET A 69 4.72 0.49 -4.11
CA MET A 69 3.48 1.26 -4.18
C MET A 69 2.87 1.47 -2.80
N PHE A 70 2.78 0.41 -1.99
CA PHE A 70 2.26 0.51 -0.62
C PHE A 70 3.09 1.47 0.24
N LYS A 71 4.43 1.35 0.20
CA LYS A 71 5.34 2.28 0.91
C LYS A 71 5.15 3.72 0.45
N SER A 72 5.00 3.95 -0.85
CA SER A 72 4.75 5.28 -1.42
C SER A 72 3.45 5.88 -0.89
N VAL A 73 2.34 5.14 -0.93
CA VAL A 73 1.03 5.57 -0.41
C VAL A 73 1.10 5.91 1.09
N ILE A 74 1.75 5.06 1.90
CA ILE A 74 1.95 5.34 3.33
C ILE A 74 2.79 6.60 3.54
N GLY A 75 3.82 6.81 2.72
CA GLY A 75 4.63 8.03 2.74
C GLY A 75 3.77 9.28 2.52
N PHE A 76 2.92 9.29 1.49
CA PHE A 76 2.00 10.39 1.23
C PHE A 76 0.99 10.60 2.36
N ALA A 77 0.45 9.51 2.94
CA ALA A 77 -0.47 9.59 4.08
C ALA A 77 0.18 10.24 5.31
N GLN A 78 1.45 9.91 5.60
CA GLN A 78 2.20 10.52 6.70
C GLN A 78 2.46 12.01 6.47
N VAL A 79 2.76 12.41 5.23
CA VAL A 79 2.91 13.82 4.88
C VAL A 79 1.59 14.56 5.09
N ALA A 80 0.47 14.02 4.60
CA ALA A 80 -0.85 14.61 4.78
C ALA A 80 -1.20 14.77 6.28
N LEU A 81 -1.00 13.74 7.09
CA LEU A 81 -1.21 13.79 8.55
C LEU A 81 -0.40 14.91 9.22
N LYS A 82 0.91 14.97 8.93
CA LYS A 82 1.81 15.99 9.49
C LYS A 82 1.39 17.39 9.05
N THR A 83 1.06 17.56 7.77
CA THR A 83 0.55 18.83 7.25
C THR A 83 -0.74 19.23 7.94
N SER A 84 -1.70 18.31 8.10
CA SER A 84 -2.97 18.59 8.76
C SER A 84 -2.78 19.03 10.22
N LEU A 85 -1.91 18.34 10.95
CA LEU A 85 -1.56 18.72 12.32
C LEU A 85 -0.88 20.10 12.36
N LEU A 86 0.07 20.34 11.44
CA LEU A 86 0.83 21.60 11.36
C LEU A 86 -0.08 22.79 11.07
N VAL A 87 -0.94 22.72 10.05
CA VAL A 87 -1.78 23.86 9.66
C VAL A 87 -2.82 24.20 10.73
N ASN A 88 -3.46 23.18 11.32
CA ASN A 88 -4.40 23.38 12.41
C ASN A 88 -3.72 23.92 13.67
N GLY A 89 -2.56 23.36 14.04
CA GLY A 89 -1.78 23.82 15.18
C GLY A 89 -1.29 25.25 15.01
N ALA A 90 -0.71 25.58 13.85
CA ALA A 90 -0.22 26.92 13.54
C ALA A 90 -1.36 27.95 13.53
N ALA A 91 -2.50 27.63 12.94
CA ALA A 91 -3.67 28.51 12.94
C ALA A 91 -4.21 28.73 14.36
N SER A 92 -4.24 27.68 15.20
CA SER A 92 -4.63 27.78 16.61
C SER A 92 -3.70 28.72 17.38
N ILE A 93 -2.38 28.54 17.25
CA ILE A 93 -1.38 29.38 17.92
C ILE A 93 -1.48 30.83 17.45
N ALA A 94 -1.67 31.05 16.14
CA ALA A 94 -1.82 32.39 15.58
C ALA A 94 -3.06 33.11 16.14
N LEU A 95 -4.22 32.44 16.16
CA LEU A 95 -5.44 33.03 16.72
C LEU A 95 -5.34 33.25 18.24
N LEU A 96 -4.77 32.30 18.99
CA LEU A 96 -4.57 32.47 20.42
C LEU A 96 -3.66 33.67 20.74
N THR A 97 -2.57 33.83 19.99
CA THR A 97 -1.67 34.99 20.09
C THR A 97 -2.41 36.29 19.77
N PHE A 98 -3.19 36.31 18.68
CA PHE A 98 -3.96 37.49 18.29
C PHE A 98 -5.01 37.87 19.35
N ILE A 99 -5.79 36.90 19.82
CA ILE A 99 -6.78 37.09 20.89
C ILE A 99 -6.10 37.64 22.16
N GLY A 100 -4.97 37.06 22.57
CA GLY A 100 -4.21 37.53 23.72
C GLY A 100 -3.75 38.99 23.59
N ASN A 101 -3.33 39.41 22.40
CA ASN A 101 -2.90 40.78 22.12
C ASN A 101 -4.04 41.81 22.13
N ILE A 102 -5.26 41.40 21.79
CA ILE A 102 -6.41 42.31 21.77
C ILE A 102 -7.19 42.29 23.08
N TRP A 103 -7.10 41.25 23.91
CA TRP A 103 -7.93 41.07 25.12
C TRP A 103 -7.98 42.29 26.07
N THR A 104 -6.91 43.09 26.13
CA THR A 104 -6.80 44.27 26.99
C THR A 104 -7.35 45.58 26.39
N LYS A 105 -7.87 45.55 25.15
CA LYS A 105 -8.38 46.75 24.43
C LYS A 105 -9.91 46.89 24.57
N THR A 106 -10.47 48.06 24.28
CA THR A 106 -11.87 48.41 24.63
C THR A 106 -12.95 47.83 23.69
N GLN A 107 -12.60 47.29 22.53
CA GLN A 107 -13.53 46.80 21.48
C GLN A 107 -13.65 45.26 21.39
N THR A 108 -13.43 44.53 22.48
CA THR A 108 -12.76 43.21 22.36
C THR A 108 -13.60 41.99 22.68
N ALA A 109 -14.68 42.10 23.47
CA ALA A 109 -15.44 40.92 23.88
C ALA A 109 -16.13 40.22 22.69
N ALA A 110 -16.69 40.99 21.75
CA ALA A 110 -17.37 40.44 20.57
C ALA A 110 -16.36 39.78 19.60
N VAL A 111 -15.25 40.47 19.31
CA VAL A 111 -14.16 39.95 18.46
C VAL A 111 -13.55 38.68 19.06
N ALA A 112 -13.20 38.72 20.35
CA ALA A 112 -12.58 37.59 21.03
C ALA A 112 -13.53 36.38 21.05
N LYS A 113 -14.83 36.60 21.27
CA LYS A 113 -15.84 35.53 21.21
C LYS A 113 -15.94 34.93 19.80
N ALA A 114 -15.99 35.75 18.76
CA ALA A 114 -16.09 35.30 17.37
C ALA A 114 -14.84 34.53 16.90
N LEU A 115 -13.64 34.95 17.32
CA LEU A 115 -12.40 34.24 16.99
C LEU A 115 -12.16 32.99 17.86
N SER A 116 -12.72 32.93 19.06
CA SER A 116 -12.62 31.76 19.94
C SER A 116 -13.29 30.52 19.34
N SER A 117 -14.40 30.68 18.60
CA SER A 117 -15.00 29.55 17.87
C SER A 117 -14.08 29.02 16.77
N SER A 118 -13.40 29.90 16.04
CA SER A 118 -12.42 29.50 15.01
C SER A 118 -11.21 28.81 15.61
N LEU A 119 -10.72 29.32 16.75
CA LEU A 119 -9.66 28.67 17.53
C LEU A 119 -10.06 27.26 17.97
N ALA A 120 -11.28 27.08 18.48
CA ALA A 120 -11.77 25.76 18.87
C ALA A 120 -11.82 24.79 17.69
N LEU A 121 -12.25 25.25 16.51
CA LEU A 121 -12.26 24.43 15.29
C LEU A 121 -10.87 23.98 14.88
N PHE A 122 -9.88 24.88 14.87
CA PHE A 122 -8.50 24.52 14.59
C PHE A 122 -7.92 23.56 15.65
N ALA A 123 -8.23 23.77 16.93
CA ALA A 123 -7.78 22.88 18.00
C ALA A 123 -8.38 21.47 17.88
N VAL A 124 -9.68 21.36 17.56
CA VAL A 124 -10.33 20.07 17.28
C VAL A 124 -9.76 19.42 16.03
N GLY A 125 -9.47 20.21 14.99
CA GLY A 125 -8.78 19.74 13.79
C GLY A 125 -7.39 19.17 14.08
N ALA A 126 -6.61 19.85 14.94
CA ALA A 126 -5.30 19.36 15.39
C ALA A 126 -5.42 18.07 16.22
N LEU A 127 -6.39 18.01 17.15
CA LEU A 127 -6.66 16.82 17.96
C LEU A 127 -7.06 15.63 17.08
N ALA A 128 -7.92 15.84 16.08
CA ALA A 128 -8.33 14.80 15.14
C ALA A 128 -7.13 14.24 14.36
N ALA A 129 -6.20 15.09 13.89
CA ALA A 129 -4.97 14.64 13.23
C ALA A 129 -4.03 13.86 14.17
N ALA A 130 -3.93 14.28 15.44
CA ALA A 130 -3.16 13.57 16.45
C ALA A 130 -3.76 12.18 16.73
N LEU A 131 -5.08 12.09 16.91
CA LEU A 131 -5.79 10.83 17.11
C LEU A 131 -5.67 9.91 15.89
N ALA A 132 -5.70 10.45 14.68
CA ALA A 132 -5.48 9.68 13.46
C ALA A 132 -4.10 9.01 13.43
N THR A 133 -3.08 9.65 14.01
CA THR A 133 -1.75 9.05 14.15
C THR A 133 -1.78 7.84 15.10
N VAL A 134 -2.51 7.95 16.21
CA VAL A 134 -2.70 6.85 17.17
C VAL A 134 -3.46 5.69 16.54
N THR A 135 -4.57 5.97 15.85
CA THR A 135 -5.36 4.91 15.18
C THR A 135 -4.61 4.26 14.02
N THR A 136 -3.71 5.00 13.36
CA THR A 136 -2.79 4.43 12.35
C THR A 136 -1.88 3.38 12.99
N TYR A 137 -1.29 3.68 14.15
CA TYR A 137 -0.46 2.71 14.88
C TYR A 137 -1.26 1.45 15.25
N ILE A 138 -2.46 1.61 15.80
CA ILE A 138 -3.33 0.47 16.17
C ILE A 138 -3.72 -0.35 14.93
N THR A 139 -4.00 0.32 13.81
CA THR A 139 -4.31 -0.34 12.52
C THR A 139 -3.18 -1.28 12.11
N GLN A 140 -1.93 -0.81 12.14
CA GLN A 140 -0.77 -1.64 11.78
C GLN A 140 -0.58 -2.82 12.75
N TRP A 141 -0.70 -2.55 14.05
CA TRP A 141 -0.63 -3.60 15.08
C TRP A 141 -1.71 -4.69 14.90
N CYS A 142 -2.93 -4.31 14.47
CA CYS A 142 -3.99 -5.26 14.16
C CYS A 142 -3.76 -6.03 12.85
N TYR A 143 -3.15 -5.42 11.82
CA TYR A 143 -2.83 -6.11 10.56
C TYR A 143 -1.70 -7.14 10.70
N GLU A 144 -0.78 -6.94 11.65
CA GLU A 144 0.26 -7.93 11.98
C GLU A 144 -0.30 -9.17 12.70
N ARG A 145 -1.49 -9.05 13.31
CA ARG A 145 -2.16 -10.09 14.10
C ARG A 145 -3.39 -10.65 13.36
N PRO A 146 -4.01 -11.74 13.81
CA PRO A 146 -5.24 -12.27 13.20
C PRO A 146 -6.49 -11.37 13.41
N TYR A 147 -6.33 -10.07 13.65
CA TYR A 147 -7.41 -9.13 13.97
C TYR A 147 -7.85 -8.31 12.74
N ARG A 148 -8.11 -8.99 11.62
CA ARG A 148 -8.41 -8.32 10.34
C ARG A 148 -9.63 -7.39 10.40
N LYS A 149 -10.70 -7.78 11.10
CA LYS A 149 -11.90 -6.93 11.26
C LYS A 149 -11.60 -5.64 12.02
N SER A 150 -10.87 -5.75 13.13
CA SER A 150 -10.45 -4.59 13.93
C SER A 150 -9.51 -3.70 13.15
N ALA A 151 -8.57 -4.27 12.38
CA ALA A 151 -7.66 -3.52 11.53
C ALA A 151 -8.43 -2.63 10.52
N VAL A 152 -9.45 -3.20 9.85
CA VAL A 152 -10.30 -2.44 8.92
C VAL A 152 -11.08 -1.34 9.65
N ALA A 153 -11.63 -1.62 10.84
CA ALA A 153 -12.36 -0.62 11.62
C ALA A 153 -11.48 0.57 12.03
N PHE A 154 -10.28 0.31 12.57
CA PHE A 154 -9.33 1.38 12.92
C PHE A 154 -8.81 2.13 11.69
N HIS A 155 -8.66 1.44 10.55
CA HIS A 155 -8.30 2.09 9.30
C HIS A 155 -9.37 3.08 8.83
N ILE A 156 -10.64 2.66 8.84
CA ILE A 156 -11.77 3.55 8.50
C ILE A 156 -11.82 4.74 9.47
N ALA A 157 -11.69 4.49 10.78
CA ALA A 157 -11.64 5.56 11.78
C ALA A 157 -10.51 6.56 11.50
N THR A 158 -9.34 6.08 11.10
CA THR A 158 -8.19 6.92 10.72
C THR A 158 -8.53 7.81 9.53
N VAL A 159 -9.12 7.26 8.47
CA VAL A 159 -9.52 8.02 7.28
C VAL A 159 -10.54 9.10 7.64
N VAL A 160 -11.54 8.76 8.45
CA VAL A 160 -12.55 9.72 8.91
C VAL A 160 -11.94 10.85 9.74
N LEU A 161 -11.00 10.54 10.64
CA LEU A 161 -10.32 11.55 11.46
C LEU A 161 -9.46 12.51 10.61
N VAL A 162 -8.77 12.00 9.59
CA VAL A 162 -7.97 12.84 8.67
C VAL A 162 -8.86 13.76 7.87
N LEU A 163 -9.92 13.22 7.25
CA LEU A 163 -10.86 14.04 6.47
C LEU A 163 -11.57 15.07 7.36
N GLY A 164 -11.98 14.66 8.56
CA GLY A 164 -12.56 15.54 9.57
C GLY A 164 -11.61 16.67 9.97
N SER A 165 -10.32 16.39 10.17
CA SER A 165 -9.31 17.41 10.49
C SER A 165 -9.21 18.49 9.41
N TYR A 166 -9.21 18.11 8.13
CA TYR A 166 -9.21 19.07 7.03
C TYR A 166 -10.54 19.84 6.91
N ALA A 167 -11.67 19.19 7.17
CA ALA A 167 -12.97 19.85 7.19
C ALA A 167 -13.04 20.92 8.30
N PHE A 168 -12.55 20.61 9.51
CA PHE A 168 -12.45 21.57 10.61
C PHE A 168 -11.51 22.73 10.28
N PHE A 169 -10.38 22.45 9.63
CA PHE A 169 -9.48 23.50 9.16
C PHE A 169 -10.17 24.44 8.16
N GLY A 170 -10.83 23.88 7.14
CA GLY A 170 -11.56 24.67 6.14
C GLY A 170 -12.67 25.51 6.76
N TYR A 171 -13.48 24.94 7.66
CA TYR A 171 -14.54 25.68 8.35
C TYR A 171 -13.97 26.75 9.30
N GLY A 172 -12.86 26.46 10.00
CA GLY A 172 -12.15 27.42 10.85
C GLY A 172 -11.63 28.63 10.06
N ILE A 173 -11.14 28.43 8.83
CA ILE A 173 -10.75 29.53 7.94
C ILE A 173 -11.94 30.43 7.64
N VAL A 174 -13.06 29.85 7.18
CA VAL A 174 -14.25 30.62 6.81
C VAL A 174 -14.81 31.38 8.02
N ALA A 175 -14.89 30.73 9.18
CA ALA A 175 -15.35 31.35 10.42
C ALA A 175 -14.41 32.50 10.86
N SER A 176 -13.09 32.28 10.80
CA SER A 176 -12.11 33.32 11.15
C SER A 176 -12.21 34.51 10.20
N TYR A 177 -12.33 34.26 8.89
CA TYR A 177 -12.48 35.31 7.89
C TYR A 177 -13.74 36.14 8.13
N GLY A 178 -14.88 35.49 8.38
CA GLY A 178 -16.13 36.17 8.70
C GLY A 178 -16.05 37.04 9.95
N ALA A 179 -15.35 36.57 10.99
CA ALA A 179 -15.12 37.35 12.21
C ALA A 179 -14.26 38.61 11.95
N PHE A 180 -13.22 38.49 11.11
CA PHE A 180 -12.41 39.64 10.71
C PHE A 180 -13.21 40.67 9.91
N ILE A 181 -14.02 40.24 8.93
CA ILE A 181 -14.83 41.17 8.14
C ILE A 181 -15.90 41.86 9.00
N THR A 182 -16.56 41.12 9.89
CA THR A 182 -17.69 41.68 10.67
C THR A 182 -17.24 42.65 11.75
N HIS A 183 -16.05 42.45 12.33
CA HIS A 183 -15.63 43.18 13.52
C HIS A 183 -14.32 43.97 13.38
N LEU A 184 -13.54 43.77 12.32
CA LEU A 184 -12.29 44.47 12.07
C LEU A 184 -12.21 45.14 10.70
N ALA A 185 -13.18 44.95 9.80
CA ALA A 185 -13.26 45.75 8.58
C ALA A 185 -13.59 47.21 8.94
N PRO A 186 -12.96 48.19 8.26
CA PRO A 186 -13.19 49.62 8.48
C PRO A 186 -14.60 50.06 8.12
#